data_AF-A0A944CA10-F1
#
_entry.id   AF-A0A944CA10-F1
#
_cell.length_a   1.000
_cell.length_b   1.000
_cell.length_c   1.000
_cell.angle_alpha   90.00
_cell.angle_beta   90.00
_cell.angle_gamma   90.00
#
_symmetry.space_group_name_H-M   'P 1'
#
loop_
_entity.id
_entity.type
_entity.pdbx_description
1 polymer ?
#
loop_
_entity_poly.entity_id
_entity_poly.type
_entity_poly.pdbx_seq_one_letter_code
_entity_poly.pdbx_strand_id
1 'polypeptide(L)'
;MRVMRYLLQHKAAMAAVFALLLLMALCELSLPRYTAAIVDNVVAMAAVGQMGDSLPELTRLGVCMLLFALGLVACSVAIGLVASVTGARIARDLRQRLFEKVMAFPPAEVEGFSAASLITRGT
;
A
#
# COMPACT_ATOMS: atom_id res chain seq x y z
N MET A 1 -22.01 -9.36 -13.55
CA MET A 1 -20.76 -8.55 -13.58
C MET A 1 -21.02 -7.04 -13.36
N ARG A 2 -21.69 -6.61 -12.28
CA ARG A 2 -21.89 -5.17 -11.96
C ARG A 2 -21.00 -4.65 -10.81
N VAL A 3 -20.38 -5.55 -10.06
CA VAL A 3 -19.47 -5.24 -8.94
C VAL A 3 -18.16 -4.59 -9.42
N MET A 4 -17.63 -5.04 -10.57
CA MET A 4 -16.41 -4.49 -11.17
C MET A 4 -16.54 -3.01 -11.57
N ARG A 5 -17.74 -2.54 -11.96
CA ARG A 5 -17.97 -1.13 -12.33
C ARG A 5 -18.04 -0.18 -11.13
N TYR A 6 -18.26 -0.69 -9.92
CA TYR A 6 -18.32 0.12 -8.69
C TYR A 6 -16.95 0.33 -8.03
N LEU A 7 -16.04 -0.64 -8.12
CA LEU A 7 -14.61 -0.44 -7.88
C LEU A 7 -14.03 0.66 -8.78
N LEU A 8 -14.59 0.79 -9.98
CA LEU A 8 -14.22 1.83 -10.95
C LEU A 8 -14.68 3.25 -10.58
N GLN A 9 -15.58 3.43 -9.62
CA GLN A 9 -16.03 4.77 -9.18
C GLN A 9 -15.04 5.41 -8.18
N HIS A 10 -14.11 4.63 -7.64
CA HIS A 10 -12.92 5.08 -6.91
C HIS A 10 -11.61 4.72 -7.64
N LYS A 11 -11.66 4.72 -8.97
CA LYS A 11 -10.49 4.58 -9.87
C LYS A 11 -9.32 5.47 -9.47
N ALA A 12 -9.60 6.71 -9.05
CA ALA A 12 -8.57 7.66 -8.65
C ALA A 12 -7.83 7.24 -7.36
N ALA A 13 -8.55 6.77 -6.33
CA ALA A 13 -7.94 6.34 -5.07
C ALA A 13 -7.14 5.04 -5.25
N MET A 14 -7.69 4.07 -5.99
CA MET A 14 -7.00 2.81 -6.28
C MET A 14 -5.77 3.02 -7.17
N ALA A 15 -5.88 3.85 -8.21
CA ALA A 15 -4.76 4.21 -9.08
C ALA A 15 -3.71 5.04 -8.34
N ALA A 16 -4.12 5.92 -7.41
CA ALA A 16 -3.19 6.65 -6.56
C ALA A 16 -2.40 5.72 -5.65
N VAL A 17 -3.06 4.79 -4.95
CA VAL A 17 -2.37 3.77 -4.12
C VAL A 17 -1.41 2.93 -4.96
N PHE A 18 -1.85 2.49 -6.15
CA PHE A 18 -1.01 1.70 -7.05
C PHE A 18 0.20 2.49 -7.58
N ALA A 19 0.00 3.78 -7.92
CA ALA A 19 1.08 4.68 -8.34
C ALA A 19 2.06 4.99 -7.20
N LEU A 20 1.55 5.20 -5.98
CA LEU A 20 2.37 5.36 -4.77
C LEU A 20 3.18 4.10 -4.47
N LEU A 21 2.59 2.91 -4.61
CA LEU A 21 3.30 1.63 -4.45
C LEU A 21 4.39 1.45 -5.51
N LEU A 22 4.11 1.80 -6.77
CA LEU A 22 5.10 1.79 -7.84
C LEU A 22 6.25 2.75 -7.54
N LEU A 23 5.94 3.97 -7.12
CA LEU A 23 6.95 4.95 -6.72
C LEU A 23 7.81 4.44 -5.55
N MET A 24 7.17 3.80 -4.57
CA MET A 24 7.86 3.23 -3.42
C MET A 24 8.80 2.09 -3.82
N ALA A 25 8.36 1.21 -4.72
CA ALA A 25 9.18 0.15 -5.28
C ALA A 25 10.36 0.70 -6.10
N LEU A 26 10.17 1.79 -6.84
CA LEU A 26 11.27 2.48 -7.55
C LEU A 26 12.28 3.08 -6.56
N CYS A 27 11.82 3.63 -5.44
CA CYS A 27 12.69 4.10 -4.37
C CYS A 27 13.47 2.94 -3.73
N GLU A 28 12.83 1.81 -3.43
CA GLU A 28 13.52 0.61 -2.93
C GLU A 28 14.55 0.08 -3.93
N LEU A 29 14.23 0.08 -5.23
CA LEU A 29 15.15 -0.35 -6.27
C LEU A 29 16.34 0.60 -6.45
N SER A 30 16.19 1.88 -6.10
CA SER A 30 17.30 2.85 -6.10
C SER A 30 18.23 2.70 -4.90
N LEU A 31 17.77 2.08 -3.82
CA LEU A 31 18.51 1.91 -2.56
C LEU A 31 19.81 1.09 -2.76
N PRO A 32 19.82 -0.05 -3.49
CA PRO A 32 21.05 -0.76 -3.88
C PRO A 32 22.03 0.11 -4.66
N ARG A 33 21.53 1.02 -5.51
CA ARG A 33 22.38 1.91 -6.31
C ARG A 33 23.05 2.97 -5.43
N TYR A 34 22.34 3.50 -4.44
CA TYR A 34 22.93 4.40 -3.44
C TYR A 34 23.95 3.67 -2.56
N THR A 35 23.65 2.46 -2.11
CA THR A 35 24.59 1.65 -1.31
C THR A 35 25.85 1.29 -2.09
N ALA A 36 25.74 0.95 -3.38
CA ALA A 36 26.89 0.66 -4.24
C ALA A 36 27.82 1.87 -4.37
N ALA A 37 27.26 3.06 -4.66
CA ALA A 37 28.04 4.29 -4.76
C ALA A 37 28.77 4.65 -3.45
N ILE A 38 28.18 4.28 -2.31
CA ILE A 38 28.81 4.47 -0.99
C ILE A 38 30.00 3.53 -0.83
N VAL A 39 29.82 2.24 -1.10
CA VAL A 39 30.90 1.25 -0.98
C VAL A 39 32.04 1.61 -1.93
N ASP A 40 31.76 1.99 -3.16
CA ASP A 40 32.78 2.37 -4.15
C ASP A 40 33.62 3.56 -3.68
N ASN A 41 32.98 4.60 -3.13
CA ASN A 41 33.68 5.77 -2.58
C ASN A 41 34.53 5.39 -1.36
N VAL A 42 34.01 4.56 -0.46
CA VAL A 42 34.75 4.09 0.73
C VAL A 42 35.97 3.26 0.33
N VAL A 43 35.82 2.36 -0.63
CA VAL A 43 36.91 1.52 -1.14
C VAL A 43 37.98 2.37 -1.84
N ALA A 44 37.57 3.40 -2.61
CA ALA A 44 38.51 4.32 -3.25
C ALA A 44 39.32 5.13 -2.22
N MET A 45 38.70 5.64 -1.16
CA MET A 45 39.40 6.38 -0.10
C MET A 45 40.29 5.47 0.76
N ALA A 46 39.86 4.23 0.99
CA ALA A 46 40.66 3.19 1.66
C ALA A 46 41.98 2.91 0.93
N ALA A 47 41.96 2.88 -0.39
CA ALA A 47 43.14 2.64 -1.23
C ALA A 47 44.19 3.76 -1.12
N VAL A 48 43.77 4.99 -0.78
CA VAL A 48 44.66 6.15 -0.62
C VAL A 48 45.29 6.22 0.79
N GLY A 49 44.86 5.36 1.73
CA GLY A 49 45.44 5.29 3.08
C GLY A 49 45.03 6.44 4.02
N GLN A 50 44.07 7.28 3.63
CA GLN A 50 43.56 8.42 4.42
C GLN A 50 42.25 8.08 5.15
N MET A 51 42.27 7.05 5.99
CA MET A 51 41.11 6.62 6.79
C MET A 51 40.85 7.50 8.03
N GLY A 52 41.86 8.27 8.48
CA GLY A 52 41.81 9.04 9.73
C GLY A 52 41.07 10.37 9.63
N ASP A 53 41.05 10.99 8.45
CA ASP A 53 40.49 12.34 8.24
C ASP A 53 39.02 12.31 7.76
N SER A 54 38.49 11.11 7.50
CA SER A 54 37.23 10.86 6.75
C SER A 54 36.11 10.24 7.60
N LEU A 55 36.34 10.02 8.90
CA LEU A 55 35.30 9.69 9.89
C LEU A 55 34.04 10.61 9.82
N PRO A 56 34.16 11.94 9.65
CA PRO A 56 32.98 12.80 9.53
C PRO A 56 32.22 12.61 8.21
N GLU A 57 32.88 12.25 7.11
CA GLU A 57 32.19 12.00 5.83
C GLU A 57 31.41 10.69 5.86
N LEU A 58 32.01 9.63 6.41
CA LEU A 58 31.38 8.31 6.54
C LEU A 58 30.12 8.38 7.42
N THR A 59 30.21 9.10 8.55
CA THR A 59 29.09 9.29 9.47
C THR A 59 27.98 10.14 8.85
N ARG A 60 28.33 11.21 8.12
CA ARG A 60 27.34 12.03 7.40
C ARG A 60 26.58 11.22 6.34
N LEU A 61 27.28 10.35 5.62
CA LEU A 61 26.68 9.47 4.61
C LEU A 61 25.77 8.40 5.24
N GLY A 62 26.22 7.76 6.32
CA GLY A 62 25.42 6.79 7.08
C GLY A 62 24.15 7.40 7.69
N VAL A 63 24.25 8.63 8.21
CA VAL A 63 23.08 9.38 8.70
C VAL A 63 22.10 9.69 7.57
N CYS A 64 22.58 10.06 6.38
CA CYS A 64 21.72 10.25 5.21
C CYS A 64 20.96 8.98 4.83
N MET A 65 21.59 7.79 4.88
CA MET A 65 20.89 6.52 4.62
C MET A 65 19.82 6.22 5.66
N LEU A 66 20.11 6.49 6.93
CA LEU A 66 19.18 6.26 8.04
C LEU A 66 17.93 7.15 7.93
N LEU A 67 18.11 8.42 7.56
CA LEU A 67 17.00 9.34 7.27
C LEU A 67 16.15 8.86 6.09
N PHE A 68 16.79 8.35 5.03
CA PHE A 68 16.09 7.83 3.87
C PHE A 68 15.25 6.59 4.21
N ALA A 69 15.81 5.66 5.00
CA ALA A 69 15.11 4.48 5.48
C ALA A 69 13.91 4.84 6.36
N LEU A 70 14.07 5.79 7.28
CA LEU A 70 12.96 6.33 8.09
C LEU A 70 11.87 6.96 7.23
N GLY A 71 12.24 7.73 6.21
CA GLY A 71 11.31 8.30 5.24
C GLY A 71 10.52 7.24 4.47
N LEU A 72 11.20 6.14 4.08
CA LEU A 72 10.55 4.99 3.44
C LEU A 72 9.52 4.34 4.35
N VAL A 73 9.88 4.09 5.62
CA VAL A 73 8.95 3.50 6.61
C VAL A 73 7.72 4.38 6.77
N ALA A 74 7.88 5.70 6.87
CA ALA A 74 6.77 6.64 6.96
C ALA A 74 5.86 6.59 5.71
N CYS A 75 6.45 6.53 4.51
CA CYS A 75 5.68 6.34 3.27
C CYS A 75 4.92 5.01 3.25
N SER A 76 5.55 3.91 3.67
CA SER A 76 4.92 2.58 3.74
C SER A 76 3.66 2.59 4.62
N VAL A 77 3.78 3.19 5.80
CA VAL A 77 2.66 3.32 6.74
C VAL A 77 1.55 4.17 6.14
N ALA A 78 1.87 5.30 5.51
CA ALA A 78 0.88 6.15 4.86
C ALA A 78 0.11 5.41 3.76
N ILE A 79 0.81 4.65 2.92
CA ILE A 79 0.20 3.81 1.88
C ILE A 79 -0.73 2.76 2.50
N GLY A 80 -0.28 2.07 3.55
CA GLY A 80 -1.07 1.07 4.26
C GLY A 80 -2.36 1.64 4.88
N LEU A 81 -2.28 2.84 5.47
CA LEU A 81 -3.43 3.54 6.03
C LEU A 81 -4.45 3.91 4.95
N VAL A 82 -4.01 4.49 3.84
CA VAL A 82 -4.89 4.87 2.73
C VAL A 82 -5.54 3.64 2.09
N ALA A 83 -4.77 2.57 1.91
CA ALA A 83 -5.28 1.30 1.37
C ALA A 83 -6.35 0.69 2.29
N SER A 84 -6.09 0.62 3.59
CA SER A 84 -7.02 0.08 4.59
C SER A 84 -8.32 0.89 4.69
N VAL A 85 -8.22 2.22 4.75
CA VAL A 85 -9.39 3.11 4.79
C VAL A 85 -10.24 2.97 3.52
N THR A 86 -9.61 2.89 2.36
CA THR A 86 -10.31 2.73 1.08
C THR A 86 -11.03 1.37 1.03
N GLY A 87 -10.37 0.29 1.44
CA GLY A 87 -10.98 -1.03 1.55
C GLY A 87 -12.18 -1.06 2.50
N ALA A 88 -12.06 -0.41 3.68
CA ALA A 88 -13.13 -0.35 4.67
C ALA A 88 -14.37 0.43 4.17
N ARG A 89 -14.17 1.51 3.42
CA ARG A 89 -15.26 2.27 2.78
C ARG A 89 -16.01 1.43 1.75
N ILE A 90 -15.28 0.73 0.89
CA ILE A 90 -15.87 -0.16 -0.12
C ILE A 90 -16.69 -1.28 0.55
N ALA A 91 -16.14 -1.90 1.59
CA ALA A 91 -16.83 -2.96 2.34
C ALA A 91 -18.13 -2.47 3.01
N ARG A 92 -18.13 -1.23 3.51
CA ARG A 92 -19.31 -0.59 4.12
C ARG A 92 -20.43 -0.38 3.09
N ASP A 93 -20.10 0.20 1.95
CA ASP A 93 -21.05 0.45 0.87
C ASP A 93 -21.65 -0.85 0.31
N LEU A 94 -20.83 -1.91 0.22
CA LEU A 94 -21.29 -3.22 -0.24
C LEU A 94 -22.28 -3.85 0.75
N ARG A 95 -22.00 -3.78 2.06
CA ARG A 95 -22.93 -4.29 3.09
C ARG A 95 -24.26 -3.56 3.06
N GLN A 96 -24.25 -2.25 2.92
CA GLN A 96 -25.48 -1.45 2.92
C GLN A 96 -26.38 -1.76 1.72
N ARG A 97 -25.80 -1.94 0.53
CA ARG A 97 -26.54 -2.31 -0.69
C ARG A 97 -27.05 -3.74 -0.66
N LEU A 98 -26.29 -4.67 -0.09
CA LEU A 98 -26.77 -6.03 0.15
C LEU A 98 -28.00 -6.01 1.05
N PHE A 99 -27.95 -5.21 2.13
CA PHE A 99 -29.06 -5.05 3.05
C PHE A 99 -30.30 -4.43 2.37
N GLU A 100 -30.14 -3.34 1.61
CA GLU A 100 -31.23 -2.74 0.83
C GLU A 100 -31.82 -3.73 -0.19
N LYS A 101 -30.97 -4.52 -0.86
CA LYS A 101 -31.43 -5.50 -1.85
C LYS A 101 -32.25 -6.62 -1.20
N VAL A 102 -31.86 -7.06 0.00
CA VAL A 102 -32.60 -8.06 0.78
C VAL A 102 -33.94 -7.49 1.27
N MET A 103 -33.97 -6.23 1.72
CA MET A 103 -35.19 -5.58 2.21
C MET A 103 -36.16 -5.18 1.09
N ALA A 104 -35.67 -5.03 -0.15
CA ALA A 104 -36.48 -4.68 -1.32
C ALA A 104 -37.13 -5.89 -2.02
N PHE A 105 -37.00 -7.11 -1.49
CA PHE A 105 -37.69 -8.28 -2.05
C PHE A 105 -39.18 -8.25 -1.69
N PRO A 106 -40.10 -8.31 -2.68
CA PRO A 106 -41.53 -8.41 -2.42
C PRO A 106 -41.88 -9.73 -1.70
N PRO A 107 -42.85 -9.72 -0.77
CA PRO A 107 -43.23 -10.90 0.01
C PRO A 107 -43.73 -12.09 -0.84
N ALA A 108 -44.09 -11.88 -2.10
CA ALA A 108 -44.51 -12.95 -3.03
C ALA A 108 -43.35 -13.79 -3.60
N GLU A 109 -42.09 -13.32 -3.57
CA GLU A 109 -40.91 -14.11 -3.98
C GLU A 109 -40.30 -14.94 -2.83
N VAL A 110 -40.70 -14.65 -1.56
CA VAL A 110 -40.25 -15.35 -0.35
C VAL A 110 -40.83 -16.77 -0.26
N GLU A 111 -41.92 -17.07 -0.97
CA GLU A 111 -42.50 -18.41 -1.05
C GLU A 111 -41.76 -19.34 -2.04
N GLY A 112 -40.91 -18.80 -2.93
CA GLY A 112 -40.12 -19.58 -3.89
C GLY A 112 -38.77 -20.09 -3.37
N PHE A 113 -38.20 -19.44 -2.35
CA PHE A 113 -36.97 -19.86 -1.68
C PHE A 113 -37.22 -19.95 -0.18
N SER A 114 -37.34 -21.20 0.31
CA SER A 114 -37.51 -21.51 1.73
C SER A 114 -36.55 -20.70 2.60
N ALA A 115 -37.06 -20.14 3.70
CA ALA A 115 -36.34 -19.34 4.69
C ALA A 115 -35.00 -19.97 5.14
N ALA A 116 -34.89 -21.31 5.08
CA ALA A 116 -33.66 -22.05 5.34
C ALA A 116 -32.53 -21.73 4.34
N SER A 117 -32.83 -21.51 3.06
CA SER A 117 -31.84 -21.18 2.02
C SER A 117 -31.29 -19.76 2.16
N LEU A 118 -32.10 -18.81 2.67
CA LEU A 118 -31.68 -17.44 2.92
C LEU A 118 -30.68 -17.33 4.07
N ILE A 119 -30.82 -18.15 5.12
CA ILE A 119 -29.89 -18.16 6.27
C ILE A 119 -28.51 -18.70 5.87
N THR A 120 -28.45 -19.78 5.09
CA THR A 120 -27.18 -20.41 4.69
C THR A 120 -26.38 -19.60 3.66
N ARG A 121 -27.02 -18.66 2.95
CA ARG A 121 -26.36 -17.75 1.98
C ARG A 121 -25.97 -16.39 2.56
N GLY A 122 -26.44 -16.06 3.77
CA GLY A 122 -26.19 -14.79 4.44
C GLY A 122 -25.02 -14.79 5.44
N THR A 123 -24.45 -15.97 5.74
CA THR A 123 -23.17 -16.11 6.45
C THR A 123 -22.01 -16.22 5.49
#